data_AF-A0A9E2B428-F1
#
_entry.id   AF-A0A9E2B428-F1
#
_cell.length_a   1.000
_cell.length_b   1.000
_cell.length_c   1.000
_cell.angle_alpha   90.00
_cell.angle_beta   90.00
_cell.angle_gamma   90.00
#
_symmetry.space_group_name_H-M   'P 1'
#
loop_
_entity.id
_entity.type
_entity.pdbx_description
1 polymer ?
#
loop_
_entity_poly.entity_id
_entity_poly.type
_entity_poly.pdbx_seq_one_letter_code
_entity_poly.pdbx_strand_id
1 'polypeptide(L)' 'FALGGHSLLATQLTARIRAAMGVDLPLKYVFRNPTPELLAAAIQALQMAGELQDATEAEDDEDREEFEL' A
#
# COMPACT_ATOMS: atom_id res chain seq x y z
N PHE A 1 -6.57 -22.59 -18.84
CA PHE A 1 -6.75 -21.70 -17.66
C PHE A 1 -7.41 -22.49 -16.54
N ALA A 2 -6.61 -23.32 -15.86
CA ALA A 2 -7.11 -24.21 -14.82
C ALA A 2 -7.06 -23.47 -13.48
N LEU A 3 -8.18 -23.46 -12.76
CA LEU A 3 -8.39 -23.09 -11.36
C LEU A 3 -7.08 -22.73 -10.59
N GLY A 4 -6.70 -21.45 -10.55
CA GLY A 4 -5.63 -20.93 -9.67
C GLY A 4 -4.49 -20.11 -10.31
N GLY A 5 -4.28 -20.19 -11.63
CA GLY A 5 -3.12 -19.51 -12.28
C GLY A 5 -3.13 -17.98 -12.19
N HIS A 6 -4.32 -17.35 -12.30
CA HIS A 6 -4.45 -15.89 -12.22
C HIS A 6 -4.23 -15.36 -10.80
N SER A 7 -4.64 -16.12 -9.78
CA SER A 7 -4.47 -15.73 -8.38
C SER A 7 -3.00 -15.74 -7.97
N LEU A 8 -2.22 -16.73 -8.43
CA LEU A 8 -0.78 -16.77 -8.12
C LEU A 8 -0.01 -15.63 -8.82
N LEU A 9 -0.36 -15.29 -10.06
CA LEU A 9 0.23 -14.14 -10.74
C LEU A 9 -0.17 -12.82 -10.07
N ALA A 10 -1.43 -12.69 -9.63
CA ALA A 10 -1.89 -11.52 -8.89
C ALA A 10 -1.18 -11.37 -7.54
N THR A 11 -0.99 -12.47 -6.79
CA THR A 11 -0.20 -12.46 -5.54
C THR A 11 1.27 -12.11 -5.79
N GLN A 12 1.88 -12.63 -6.86
CA GLN A 12 3.25 -12.24 -7.22
C GLN A 12 3.35 -10.77 -7.62
N LEU A 13 2.32 -10.24 -8.30
CA LEU A 13 2.24 -8.82 -8.66
C LEU A 13 2.18 -7.94 -7.41
N THR A 14 1.29 -8.25 -6.45
CA THR A 14 1.17 -7.45 -5.21
C THR A 14 2.46 -7.51 -4.39
N ALA A 15 3.12 -8.67 -4.31
CA ALA A 15 4.40 -8.81 -3.62
C ALA A 15 5.52 -7.96 -4.27
N ARG A 16 5.58 -7.92 -5.60
CA ARG A 16 6.56 -7.09 -6.33
C ARG A 16 6.28 -5.61 -6.18
N ILE A 17 5.01 -5.19 -6.20
CA ILE A 17 4.62 -3.79 -5.98
C ILE A 17 5.06 -3.34 -4.59
N ARG A 18 4.79 -4.15 -3.56
CA ARG A 18 5.25 -3.88 -2.19
C ARG A 18 6.77 -3.76 -2.11
N ALA A 19 7.51 -4.70 -2.70
CA ALA A 19 8.97 -4.68 -2.67
C ALA A 19 9.59 -3.48 -3.42
N ALA A 20 8.99 -3.07 -4.54
CA ALA A 20 9.51 -2.00 -5.38
C ALA A 20 9.07 -0.59 -4.94
N MET A 21 7.87 -0.46 -4.37
CA MET A 21 7.23 0.83 -4.10
C MET A 21 6.85 1.05 -2.63
N GLY A 22 7.03 0.05 -1.76
CA GLY A 22 6.63 0.13 -0.35
C GLY A 22 5.12 0.05 -0.10
N VAL A 23 4.30 -0.12 -1.15
CA VAL A 23 2.84 -0.08 -1.07
C VAL A 23 2.27 -1.49 -0.92
N ASP A 24 1.46 -1.70 0.14
CA ASP A 24 0.67 -2.92 0.25
C ASP A 24 -0.62 -2.80 -0.57
N LEU A 25 -0.59 -3.30 -1.81
CA LEU A 25 -1.74 -3.29 -2.71
C LEU A 25 -2.68 -4.46 -2.40
N PRO A 26 -3.92 -4.23 -1.93
CA PRO A 26 -4.83 -5.33 -1.61
C PRO A 26 -5.22 -6.10 -2.88
N LEU A 27 -5.18 -7.43 -2.81
CA LEU A 27 -5.37 -8.31 -3.97
C LEU A 27 -6.67 -8.05 -4.77
N LYS A 28 -7.74 -7.61 -4.10
CA LYS A 28 -9.02 -7.22 -4.73
C LYS A 28 -8.86 -6.10 -5.78
N TYR A 29 -7.85 -5.24 -5.65
CA TYR A 29 -7.61 -4.14 -6.59
C TYR A 29 -7.07 -4.67 -7.92
N VAL A 30 -6.26 -5.73 -7.92
CA VAL A 30 -5.76 -6.37 -9.15
C VAL A 30 -6.92 -6.87 -10.02
N PHE A 31 -7.96 -7.41 -9.39
CA PHE A 31 -9.12 -7.93 -10.11
C PHE A 31 -10.15 -6.84 -10.47
N ARG A 32 -10.25 -5.76 -9.69
CA ARG A 32 -11.17 -4.65 -9.95
C ARG A 32 -10.64 -3.64 -10.96
N ASN A 33 -9.32 -3.54 -11.10
CA ASN A 33 -8.63 -2.61 -11.97
C ASN A 33 -7.85 -3.40 -13.03
N PRO A 34 -8.49 -3.92 -14.10
CA PRO A 34 -7.87 -4.83 -15.05
C PRO A 34 -6.94 -4.12 -16.05
N THR A 35 -6.48 -2.90 -15.75
CA THR A 35 -5.55 -2.15 -16.59
C THR A 35 -4.41 -1.54 -15.76
N PRO A 36 -3.22 -1.38 -16.36
CA PRO A 36 -2.09 -0.73 -15.69
C PRO A 36 -2.42 0.69 -15.22
N GLU A 37 -3.19 1.46 -16.00
CA GLU A 37 -3.54 2.84 -15.67
C GLU A 37 -4.38 2.91 -14.38
N LEU A 38 -5.38 2.03 -14.25
CA LEU A 38 -6.24 1.97 -13.07
C LEU A 38 -5.47 1.46 -11.84
N LEU A 39 -4.55 0.52 -12.03
CA LEU A 39 -3.68 0.04 -10.95
C LEU A 39 -2.72 1.13 -10.47
N ALA A 40 -2.13 1.90 -11.39
CA ALA A 40 -1.25 3.01 -11.04
C ALA A 40 -1.99 4.07 -10.21
N ALA A 41 -3.22 4.43 -10.61
CA ALA A 41 -4.04 5.37 -9.85
C ALA A 41 -4.35 4.84 -8.43
N ALA A 42 -4.65 3.55 -8.28
CA ALA A 42 -4.89 2.93 -6.98
C ALA A 42 -3.64 2.93 -6.08
N ILE A 43 -2.46 2.66 -6.65
CA ILE A 43 -1.19 2.68 -5.92
C ILE A 43 -0.88 4.09 -5.41
N GLN A 44 -1.03 5.12 -6.27
CA GLN A 44 -0.82 6.52 -5.88
C GLN A 44 -1.72 6.94 -4.72
N ALA A 45 -3.01 6.58 -4.77
CA ALA A 45 -3.94 6.87 -3.69
C ALA A 45 -3.54 6.22 -2.35
N LEU A 46 -2.98 5.00 -2.39
CA LEU A 46 -2.48 4.31 -1.19
C LEU A 46 -1.21 4.95 -0.63
N GLN A 47 -0.31 5.45 -1.48
CA GLN A 47 0.89 6.16 -1.02
C GLN A 47 0.52 7.44 -0.27
N MET A 48 -0.34 8.27 -0.86
CA MET A 48 -0.80 9.51 -0.24
C MET A 48 -1.52 9.25 1.10
N ALA A 49 -2.27 8.15 1.19
CA ALA A 49 -2.95 7.76 2.43
C ALA A 49 -1.95 7.34 3.53
N GLY A 50 -0.85 6.66 3.16
CA GLY A 50 0.22 6.31 4.11
C GLY A 50 1.01 7.53 4.57
N GLU A 51 1.36 8.44 3.65
CA GLU A 51 2.07 9.69 3.98
C GLU A 51 1.27 10.57 4.97
N LEU A 52 -0.05 10.64 4.79
CA LEU A 52 -0.93 11.35 5.72
C LEU A 52 -0.98 10.70 7.10
N GLN A 53 -0.89 9.37 7.18
CA GLN A 53 -0.85 8.64 8.46
C GLN A 53 0.47 8.89 9.18
N ASP A 54 1.60 8.76 8.49
CA ASP A 54 2.92 9.02 9.06
C ASP A 54 3.06 10.48 9.56
N ALA A 55 2.51 11.45 8.81
CA ALA A 55 2.54 12.86 9.20
C ALA A 55 1.69 13.13 10.46
N THR A 56 0.59 12.40 10.66
CA THR A 56 -0.26 12.56 11.85
C THR A 56 0.38 11.91 13.08
N GLU A 57 1.04 10.76 12.93
CA GLU A 57 1.75 10.08 14.03
C GLU A 57 3.02 10.84 14.47
N ALA A 58 3.70 11.52 13.55
CA ALA A 58 4.88 12.34 13.86
C ALA A 58 4.55 13.57 14.72
N GLU A 59 3.33 14.12 14.62
CA GLU A 59 2.89 15.25 15.44
C GLU A 59 2.57 14.82 16.89
N ASP A 60 2.20 13.56 17.12
CA ASP A 60 1.83 13.05 18.45
C ASP A 60 3.03 12.64 19.34
N ASP A 61 4.24 12.46 18.77
CA ASP A 61 5.43 12.00 19.51
C ASP A 61 6.28 13.17 20.08
N GLU A 62 6.02 14.43 19.71
CA GLU A 62 6.76 15.60 20.22
C GLU A 62 6.43 15.98 21.69
N ASP A 63 5.34 15.47 22.26
CA ASP A 63 4.88 15.82 23.63
C ASP A 63 5.49 14.93 24.75
N ARG A 64 6.33 13.93 24.44
CA ARG A 64 6.76 12.90 25.42
C ARG A 64 8.05 13.17 26.21
N GLU A 65 8.76 14.27 25.99
CA GLU A 65 10.05 14.56 26.68
C GLU A 65 10.00 15.68 27.74
N GLU A 66 8.86 15.95 28.38
CA GLU A 66 8.79 16.97 29.47
C GLU A 66 8.38 16.41 30.84
N PHE A 67 8.83 15.23 31.28
CA PHE A 67 8.70 14.84 32.70
C PHE A 67 9.84 13.94 33.20
N GLU A 68 11.06 14.47 33.29
CA GLU A 68 12.01 14.04 34.32
C GLU A 68 12.54 15.28 35.07
N LEU A 69 12.03 15.47 36.30
CA LEU A 69 12.48 16.45 37.29
C LEU A 69 13.05 15.72 38.51
#